data_AF-A0A954G383-F1
#
_entry.id   AF-A0A954G383-F1
#
_cell.length_a   1.000
_cell.length_b   1.000
_cell.length_c   1.000
_cell.angle_alpha   90.00
_cell.angle_beta   90.00
_cell.angle_gamma   90.00
#
_symmetry.space_group_name_H-M   'P 1'
#
loop_
_entity.id
_entity.type
_entity.pdbx_description
1 polymer ?
#
loop_
_entity_poly.entity_id
_entity_poly.type
_entity_poly.pdbx_seq_one_letter_code
_entity_poly.pdbx_strand_id
1 'polypeptide(L)'
;MGDVPAVGGKNASLGEMYCNLSSKGISVPNGFATTAAAYRLFMSETGLDQQIREVLADLDTADILNLQQHGLEVRHAILSAEIPQVIRDEIQQAYEKLSD
;
A
#
# COMPACT_ATOMS: atom_id res chain seq x y z
N MET A 1 8.79 2.75 17.36
CA MET A 1 7.87 3.65 16.62
C MET A 1 8.53 4.45 15.49
N GLY A 2 9.62 3.95 14.87
CA GLY A 2 10.31 4.63 13.76
C GLY A 2 9.72 4.31 12.38
N ASP A 3 9.01 3.18 12.24
CA ASP A 3 8.61 2.64 10.94
C ASP A 3 7.22 3.10 10.47
N VAL A 4 6.46 3.80 11.31
CA VAL A 4 5.10 4.30 10.98
C VAL A 4 5.08 5.09 9.66
N PRO A 5 6.03 6.00 9.36
CA PRO A 5 6.05 6.71 8.09
C PRO A 5 6.32 5.80 6.88
N ALA A 6 6.99 4.67 7.09
CA ALA A 6 7.38 3.74 6.04
C ALA A 6 6.29 2.70 5.73
N VAL A 7 5.63 2.16 6.75
CA VAL A 7 4.70 1.01 6.59
C VAL A 7 3.30 1.24 7.18
N GLY A 8 3.07 2.39 7.81
CA GLY A 8 1.81 2.72 8.48
C GLY A 8 1.68 2.11 9.89
N GLY A 9 0.72 2.63 10.66
CA GLY A 9 0.54 2.25 12.07
C GLY A 9 0.23 0.76 12.30
N LYS A 10 -0.56 0.15 11.42
CA LYS A 10 -0.94 -1.27 11.56
C LYS A 10 0.26 -2.20 11.43
N ASN A 11 1.07 -2.01 10.38
CA ASN A 11 2.25 -2.84 10.13
C ASN A 11 3.36 -2.56 11.16
N ALA A 12 3.55 -1.30 11.55
CA ALA A 12 4.49 -0.95 12.62
C ALA A 12 4.12 -1.62 13.95
N SER A 13 2.83 -1.58 14.34
CA SER A 13 2.36 -2.27 15.55
C SER A 13 2.50 -3.78 15.47
N LEU A 14 2.20 -4.40 14.31
CA LEU A 14 2.40 -5.84 14.11
C LEU A 14 3.89 -6.23 14.24
N GLY A 15 4.79 -5.47 13.63
CA GLY A 15 6.23 -5.67 13.76
C GLY A 15 6.72 -5.52 15.20
N GLU A 16 6.26 -4.49 15.92
CA GLU A 16 6.59 -4.31 17.33
C GLU A 16 6.07 -5.47 18.20
N MET A 17 4.87 -5.97 17.94
CA MET A 17 4.33 -7.15 18.63
C MET A 17 5.14 -8.41 18.31
N TYR A 18 5.47 -8.65 17.04
CA TYR A 18 6.27 -9.79 16.63
C TYR A 18 7.65 -9.79 17.32
N CYS A 19 8.35 -8.66 17.31
CA CYS A 19 9.68 -8.55 17.92
C CYS A 19 9.68 -8.68 19.45
N ASN A 20 8.65 -8.16 20.14
CA ASN A 20 8.66 -8.05 21.61
C ASN A 20 7.84 -9.12 22.34
N LEU A 21 6.87 -9.75 21.67
CA LEU A 21 5.90 -10.65 22.30
C LEU A 21 6.10 -12.12 21.90
N SER A 22 6.74 -12.39 20.76
CA SER A 22 7.03 -13.78 20.34
C SER A 22 7.89 -14.51 21.37
N SER A 23 8.89 -13.85 21.95
CA SER A 23 9.73 -14.39 23.03
C SER A 23 8.98 -14.62 24.34
N LYS A 24 7.77 -14.05 24.49
CA LYS A 24 6.89 -14.21 25.65
C LYS A 24 5.81 -15.27 25.41
N GLY A 25 5.92 -16.06 24.33
CA GLY A 25 4.98 -17.13 24.00
C GLY A 25 3.67 -16.66 23.36
N ILE A 26 3.56 -15.38 22.99
CA ILE A 26 2.41 -14.85 22.25
C ILE A 26 2.67 -15.12 20.77
N SER A 27 1.80 -15.91 20.14
CA SER A 27 1.89 -16.20 18.71
C SER A 27 1.47 -15.00 17.89
N VAL A 28 2.42 -14.41 17.16
CA VAL A 28 2.18 -13.34 16.18
C VAL A 28 2.54 -13.92 14.80
N PRO A 29 1.62 -13.92 13.82
CA PRO A 29 1.94 -14.38 12.47
C PRO A 29 3.11 -13.60 11.87
N ASN A 30 4.04 -14.32 11.25
CA ASN A 30 5.12 -13.70 10.47
C ASN A 30 4.60 -13.21 9.12
N GLY A 31 5.32 -12.26 8.50
CA GLY A 31 4.98 -11.74 7.18
C GLY A 31 5.87 -10.58 6.76
N PHE A 32 5.46 -9.89 5.71
CA PHE A 32 6.12 -8.69 5.21
C PHE A 32 5.11 -7.60 4.88
N ALA A 33 5.58 -6.36 4.77
CA ALA A 33 4.78 -5.21 4.39
C ALA A 33 5.43 -4.47 3.23
N THR A 34 4.62 -4.03 2.27
CA THR A 34 5.07 -3.03 1.30
C THR A 34 5.25 -1.68 1.98
N THR A 35 6.09 -0.82 1.40
CA THR A 35 6.41 0.49 1.96
C THR A 35 5.67 1.61 1.23
N ALA A 36 5.53 2.76 1.87
CA ALA A 36 5.07 3.99 1.26
C ALA A 36 5.97 4.43 0.09
N ALA A 37 7.26 4.04 0.09
CA ALA A 37 8.16 4.27 -1.03
C ALA A 37 7.79 3.40 -2.24
N ALA A 38 7.49 2.12 -2.04
CA ALA A 38 6.99 1.24 -3.10
C ALA A 38 5.67 1.76 -3.69
N TYR A 39 4.75 2.23 -2.84
CA TYR A 39 3.52 2.88 -3.30
C TYR A 39 3.80 4.12 -4.17
N ARG A 40 4.67 5.04 -3.71
CA ARG A 40 5.03 6.24 -4.50
C ARG A 40 5.68 5.87 -5.84
N LEU A 41 6.56 4.87 -5.84
CA LEU A 41 7.19 4.39 -7.07
C LEU A 41 6.12 3.85 -8.05
N PHE A 42 5.20 3.01 -7.58
CA PHE A 42 4.07 2.51 -8.36
C PHE A 42 3.28 3.66 -8.99
N MET A 43 2.89 4.67 -8.20
CA MET A 43 2.10 5.80 -8.68
C MET A 43 2.84 6.64 -9.74
N SER A 44 4.16 6.81 -9.57
CA SER A 44 4.98 7.61 -10.48
C SER A 44 5.31 6.88 -11.80
N GLU A 45 5.67 5.59 -11.73
CA GLU A 45 6.06 4.79 -12.91
C GLU A 45 4.86 4.49 -13.82
N THR A 46 3.67 4.39 -13.24
CA THR A 46 2.42 4.14 -13.99
C THR A 46 1.76 5.42 -14.51
N GLY A 47 2.25 6.59 -14.11
CA GLY A 47 1.63 7.89 -14.43
C GLY A 47 0.30 8.14 -13.71
N LEU A 48 -0.09 7.27 -12.76
CA LEU A 48 -1.33 7.39 -11.99
C LEU A 48 -1.41 8.68 -11.19
N ASP A 49 -0.27 9.22 -10.73
CA ASP A 49 -0.23 10.51 -10.03
C ASP A 49 -0.89 11.64 -10.84
N GLN A 50 -0.62 11.69 -12.14
CA GLN A 50 -1.17 12.70 -13.02
C GLN A 50 -2.63 12.39 -13.37
N GLN A 51 -2.92 11.14 -13.73
CA GLN A 51 -4.27 10.71 -14.08
C GLN A 51 -5.26 10.93 -12.93
N ILE A 52 -4.88 10.62 -11.69
CA ILE A 52 -5.75 10.81 -10.53
C ILE A 52 -5.97 12.30 -10.24
N ARG A 53 -4.94 13.15 -10.43
CA ARG A 53 -5.13 14.61 -10.31
C ARG A 53 -6.16 15.14 -11.31
N GLU A 54 -6.15 14.62 -12.53
CA GLU A 54 -7.12 15.00 -13.56
C GLU A 54 -8.53 14.53 -13.22
N VAL A 55 -8.69 13.27 -12.81
CA VAL A 55 -9.99 12.72 -12.37
C VAL A 55 -10.56 13.49 -11.18
N LEU A 56 -9.71 13.96 -10.27
CA LEU A 56 -10.15 14.67 -9.07
C LEU A 56 -10.24 16.19 -9.25
N ALA A 57 -10.01 16.73 -10.44
CA ALA A 57 -9.88 18.18 -10.66
C ALA A 57 -11.15 18.97 -10.33
N ASP A 58 -12.33 18.37 -10.51
CA ASP A 58 -13.65 18.95 -10.24
C ASP A 58 -14.42 18.18 -9.15
N LEU A 59 -13.70 17.43 -8.29
CA LEU A 59 -14.31 16.72 -7.18
C LEU A 59 -15.01 17.68 -6.21
N ASP A 60 -16.31 17.46 -5.98
CA ASP A 60 -17.07 18.06 -4.89
C ASP A 60 -17.38 17.02 -3.81
N THR A 61 -16.73 17.15 -2.66
CA THR A 61 -16.93 16.24 -1.52
C THR A 61 -18.28 16.39 -0.81
N ALA A 62 -19.03 17.47 -1.07
CA ALA A 62 -20.38 17.65 -0.55
C ALA A 62 -21.45 16.97 -1.42
N ASP A 63 -21.13 16.71 -2.69
CA ASP A 63 -21.97 15.92 -3.60
C ASP A 63 -21.56 14.45 -3.54
N ILE A 64 -22.41 13.64 -2.89
CA ILE A 64 -22.17 12.21 -2.71
C ILE A 64 -22.08 11.47 -4.04
N LEU A 65 -22.85 11.86 -5.06
CA LEU A 65 -22.85 11.18 -6.36
C LEU A 65 -21.57 11.50 -7.13
N ASN A 66 -21.16 12.77 -7.15
CA ASN A 66 -19.87 13.19 -7.72
C ASN A 66 -18.71 12.46 -7.03
N LEU A 67 -18.66 12.46 -5.70
CA LEU A 67 -17.64 11.77 -4.92
C LEU A 67 -17.57 10.27 -5.22
N GLN A 68 -18.71 9.60 -5.35
CA GLN A 68 -18.77 8.17 -5.68
C GLN A 68 -18.23 7.89 -7.08
N GLN A 69 -18.59 8.73 -8.06
CA GLN A 69 -18.16 8.60 -9.45
C GLN A 69 -16.63 8.73 -9.55
N HIS A 70 -16.08 9.82 -9.01
CA HIS A 70 -14.64 10.08 -9.03
C HIS A 70 -13.87 9.02 -8.25
N GLY A 71 -14.39 8.59 -7.10
CA GLY A 71 -13.80 7.51 -6.32
C GLY A 71 -13.80 6.16 -7.04
N LEU A 72 -14.82 5.88 -7.86
CA LEU A 72 -14.86 4.66 -8.70
C LEU A 72 -13.80 4.73 -9.80
N GLU A 73 -13.70 5.87 -10.48
CA GLU A 73 -12.72 6.07 -11.56
C GLU A 73 -11.28 5.93 -11.07
N VAL A 74 -10.94 6.55 -9.93
CA VAL A 74 -9.61 6.42 -9.29
C VAL A 74 -9.30 4.96 -8.94
N ARG A 75 -10.26 4.24 -8.34
CA ARG A 75 -10.07 2.81 -8.01
C ARG A 75 -9.86 1.97 -9.27
N HIS A 76 -10.63 2.23 -10.32
CA HIS A 76 -10.49 1.51 -11.58
C HIS A 76 -9.13 1.77 -12.23
N ALA A 77 -8.65 3.01 -12.22
CA ALA A 77 -7.33 3.37 -12.73
C ALA A 77 -6.22 2.61 -11.98
N ILE A 78 -6.25 2.61 -10.64
CA ILE A 78 -5.27 1.89 -9.81
C ILE A 78 -5.29 0.38 -10.08
N LEU A 79 -6.48 -0.23 -10.17
CA LEU A 79 -6.61 -1.67 -10.42
C LEU A 79 -6.20 -2.10 -11.84
N SER A 80 -6.28 -1.19 -12.80
CA SER A 80 -5.92 -1.45 -14.19
C SER A 80 -4.44 -1.24 -14.47
N ALA A 81 -3.72 -0.54 -13.59
CA ALA A 81 -2.31 -0.26 -13.77
C ALA A 81 -1.44 -1.48 -13.47
N GLU A 82 -0.42 -1.70 -14.31
CA GLU A 82 0.54 -2.77 -14.08
C GLU A 82 1.52 -2.40 -12.96
N ILE A 83 1.74 -3.33 -12.03
CA ILE A 83 2.73 -3.16 -10.96
C ILE A 83 4.14 -3.16 -11.58
N PRO A 84 5.01 -2.16 -11.34
CA PRO A 84 6.39 -2.14 -11.83
C PRO A 84 7.16 -3.41 -11.47
N GLN A 85 8.02 -3.86 -12.39
CA GLN A 85 8.74 -5.12 -12.26
C GLN A 85 9.55 -5.20 -10.95
N VAL A 86 10.24 -4.12 -10.58
CA VAL A 86 11.01 -4.04 -9.33
C VAL A 86 10.16 -4.31 -8.09
N ILE A 87 8.91 -3.84 -8.05
CA ILE A 87 8.01 -4.08 -6.93
C ILE A 87 7.51 -5.53 -6.95
N ARG A 88 7.22 -6.07 -8.14
CA ARG A 88 6.81 -7.48 -8.29
C ARG A 88 7.91 -8.42 -7.80
N ASP A 89 9.16 -8.17 -8.20
CA ASP A 89 10.31 -8.99 -7.84
C ASP A 89 10.54 -8.99 -6.32
N GLU A 90 10.48 -7.82 -5.68
CA GLU A 90 10.63 -7.70 -4.22
C GLU A 90 9.51 -8.42 -3.45
N ILE A 91 8.26 -8.31 -3.92
CA ILE A 91 7.12 -9.03 -3.32
C ILE A 91 7.30 -10.54 -3.47
N GLN A 92 7.71 -11.00 -4.65
CA GLN A 92 7.93 -12.42 -4.91
C GLN A 92 9.05 -12.98 -4.03
N GLN A 93 10.19 -12.29 -3.96
CA GLN A 93 11.31 -12.70 -3.09
C GLN A 93 10.91 -12.72 -1.60
N ALA A 94 10.13 -11.74 -1.14
CA ALA A 94 9.64 -11.73 0.23
C ALA A 94 8.66 -12.88 0.52
N TYR A 95 7.82 -13.22 -0.46
CA TYR A 95 6.90 -14.34 -0.36
C TYR A 95 7.61 -15.70 -0.36
N GLU A 96 8.61 -15.88 -1.22
CA GLU A 96 9.48 -17.08 -1.23
C GLU A 96 10.15 -17.27 0.14
N LYS A 97 10.79 -16.22 0.68
CA LYS A 97 11.41 -16.25 2.02
C LYS A 97 10.44 -16.53 3.17
N LEU A 98 9.16 -16.18 3.01
CA LEU A 98 8.12 -16.46 4.01
C LEU A 98 7.62 -17.91 3.94
N SER A 99 7.75 -18.53 2.77
CA SER A 99 7.29 -19.90 2.50
C SER A 99 8.34 -20.96 2.82
N ASP A 100 9.61 -20.54 2.98
CA ASP A 100 10.72 -21.35 3.48
C ASP A 100 10.61 -21.62 4.99
#